data_AF-B2B9P6-F1
#
_entry.id   AF-B2B9P6-F1
#
_cell.length_a   1.000
_cell.length_b   1.000
_cell.length_c   1.000
_cell.angle_alpha   90.00
_cell.angle_beta   90.00
_cell.angle_gamma   90.00
#
_symmetry.space_group_name_H-M   'P 1'
#
loop_
_entity.id
_entity.type
_entity.pdbx_description
1 polymer ?
#
loop_
_entity_poly.entity_id
_entity_poly.type
_entity_poly.pdbx_seq_one_letter_code
_entity_poly.pdbx_strand_id
1 'polypeptide(L)'
;LREYTISEFPKNNEYRITVRYIPGGKVTTYIHEKLAVGDIVQVSPPCGDCYYRSSKRNMVMLAGGNGVVALAPMIEKGLAEGRKVKFLYSNRSTETRSFGQFFRDLKQKYGDQLEVVEYLSRRRVIDPIDKYYRRSLTVEDLDFIVPEDDVYLIGPRTYMKMIEDYLKGRGVNVTLDYFGPQEV
;
A
#
# COMPACT_ATOMS: atom_id res chain seq x y z
N LEU A 1 -5.22 -0.63 -22.86
CA LEU A 1 -4.49 -1.36 -21.80
C LEU A 1 -5.08 -1.00 -20.43
N ARG A 2 -4.98 -1.87 -19.43
CA ARG A 2 -5.25 -1.57 -18.02
C ARG A 2 -4.03 -1.95 -17.21
N GLU A 3 -3.68 -1.12 -16.23
CA GLU A 3 -2.51 -1.31 -15.37
C GLU A 3 -2.94 -1.99 -14.07
N TYR A 4 -2.13 -2.95 -13.62
CA TYR A 4 -2.30 -3.63 -12.34
C TYR A 4 -0.95 -3.72 -11.64
N THR A 5 -0.92 -3.34 -10.36
CA THR A 5 0.29 -3.43 -9.56
C THR A 5 0.63 -4.89 -9.26
N ILE A 6 1.92 -5.19 -9.36
CA ILE A 6 2.50 -6.44 -8.87
C ILE A 6 2.41 -6.43 -7.34
N SER A 7 1.65 -7.36 -6.78
CA SER A 7 1.27 -7.40 -5.36
C SER A 7 2.08 -8.39 -4.51
N GLU A 8 3.10 -8.98 -5.09
CA GLU A 8 4.09 -9.84 -4.43
C GLU A 8 5.44 -9.64 -5.11
N PHE A 9 6.56 -9.72 -4.36
CA PHE A 9 7.87 -9.74 -5.01
C PHE A 9 7.97 -10.92 -5.98
N PRO A 10 8.39 -10.71 -7.24
CA PRO A 10 8.46 -11.78 -8.22
C PRO A 10 9.35 -12.93 -7.72
N LYS A 11 8.82 -14.15 -7.81
CA LYS A 11 9.51 -15.38 -7.43
C LYS A 11 9.16 -16.47 -8.45
N ASN A 12 10.08 -17.39 -8.71
CA ASN A 12 9.85 -18.53 -9.61
C ASN A 12 9.34 -18.15 -11.02
N ASN A 13 9.74 -16.98 -11.56
CA ASN A 13 9.21 -16.43 -12.82
C ASN A 13 7.69 -16.17 -12.82
N GLU A 14 7.10 -15.92 -11.65
CA GLU A 14 5.69 -15.61 -11.50
C GLU A 14 5.49 -14.15 -11.06
N TYR A 15 4.44 -13.53 -11.60
CA TYR A 15 3.89 -12.27 -11.11
C TYR A 15 2.55 -12.53 -10.43
N ARG A 16 2.35 -11.91 -9.26
CA ARG A 16 1.05 -11.83 -8.61
C ARG A 16 0.47 -10.44 -8.77
N ILE A 17 -0.82 -10.35 -9.11
CA ILE A 17 -1.60 -9.12 -9.07
C ILE A 17 -2.80 -9.30 -8.15
N THR A 18 -3.31 -8.20 -7.59
CA THR A 18 -4.54 -8.22 -6.79
C THR A 18 -5.55 -7.25 -7.41
N VAL A 19 -6.65 -7.81 -7.91
CA VAL A 19 -7.65 -7.07 -8.69
C VAL A 19 -8.92 -6.89 -7.88
N ARG A 20 -9.24 -5.66 -7.52
CA ARG A 20 -10.55 -5.32 -6.94
C ARG A 20 -11.63 -5.35 -8.02
N TYR A 21 -12.74 -6.01 -7.74
CA TYR A 21 -13.93 -5.92 -8.59
C TYR A 21 -14.54 -4.51 -8.56
N ILE A 22 -14.77 -3.95 -9.75
CA ILE A 22 -15.47 -2.67 -9.94
C ILE A 22 -16.77 -2.98 -10.71
N PRO A 23 -17.95 -2.75 -10.12
CA PRO A 23 -19.22 -2.92 -10.83
C PRO A 23 -19.24 -2.11 -12.14
N GLY A 24 -19.59 -2.78 -13.24
CA GLY A 24 -19.57 -2.19 -14.60
C GLY A 24 -18.18 -2.06 -15.24
N GLY A 25 -17.11 -2.44 -14.54
CA GLY A 25 -15.74 -2.37 -15.05
C GLY A 25 -15.42 -3.53 -15.99
N LYS A 26 -15.22 -3.25 -17.28
CA LYS A 26 -14.98 -4.29 -18.31
C LYS A 26 -13.88 -5.31 -17.94
N VAL A 27 -12.70 -4.83 -17.51
CA VAL A 27 -11.55 -5.73 -17.24
C VAL A 27 -11.67 -6.42 -15.89
N THR A 28 -12.16 -5.73 -14.85
CA THR A 28 -12.35 -6.34 -13.53
C THR A 28 -13.44 -7.40 -13.56
N THR A 29 -14.52 -7.20 -14.32
CA THR A 29 -15.55 -8.22 -14.56
C THR A 29 -14.99 -9.41 -15.31
N TYR A 30 -14.22 -9.18 -16.38
CA TYR A 30 -13.58 -10.29 -17.10
C TYR A 30 -12.68 -11.14 -16.18
N ILE A 31 -11.82 -10.50 -15.39
CA ILE A 31 -10.90 -11.20 -14.48
C ILE A 31 -11.66 -11.99 -13.40
N HIS A 32 -12.75 -11.44 -12.86
CA HIS A 32 -13.50 -12.09 -11.77
C HIS A 32 -14.46 -13.17 -12.26
N GLU A 33 -15.03 -13.03 -13.45
CA GLU A 33 -16.14 -13.88 -13.91
C GLU A 33 -15.78 -14.83 -15.06
N LYS A 34 -14.71 -14.55 -15.81
CA LYS A 34 -14.39 -15.26 -17.06
C LYS A 34 -13.00 -15.86 -17.13
N LEU A 35 -11.99 -15.19 -16.56
CA LEU A 35 -10.61 -15.66 -16.60
C LEU A 35 -10.45 -16.91 -15.73
N ALA A 36 -9.85 -17.97 -16.29
CA ALA A 36 -9.63 -19.25 -15.63
C ALA A 36 -8.16 -19.67 -15.64
N VAL A 37 -7.81 -20.63 -14.77
CA VAL A 37 -6.48 -21.25 -14.77
C VAL A 37 -6.26 -21.98 -16.10
N GLY A 38 -5.12 -21.70 -16.74
CA GLY A 38 -4.77 -22.21 -18.07
C GLY A 38 -4.99 -21.21 -19.19
N ASP A 39 -5.75 -20.13 -18.95
CA ASP A 39 -5.92 -19.06 -19.94
C ASP A 39 -4.60 -18.30 -20.18
N ILE A 40 -4.40 -17.89 -21.43
CA ILE A 40 -3.26 -17.07 -21.84
C ILE A 40 -3.66 -15.60 -21.80
N VAL A 41 -2.91 -14.79 -21.06
CA VAL A 41 -3.08 -13.34 -20.99
C VAL A 41 -1.87 -12.64 -21.59
N GLN A 42 -2.11 -11.62 -22.41
CA GLN A 42 -1.06 -10.75 -22.92
C GLN A 42 -0.77 -9.65 -21.91
N VAL A 43 0.50 -9.50 -21.52
CA VAL A 43 0.97 -8.49 -20.58
C VAL A 43 2.16 -7.74 -21.15
N SER A 44 2.27 -6.46 -20.83
CA SER A 44 3.50 -5.70 -21.09
C SER A 44 4.54 -5.99 -20.01
N PRO A 45 5.84 -5.71 -20.26
CA PRO A 45 6.84 -5.70 -19.21
C PRO A 45 6.45 -4.78 -18.04
N PRO A 46 6.93 -5.06 -16.81
CA PRO A 46 6.73 -4.16 -15.67
C PRO A 46 7.26 -2.75 -15.96
N CYS A 47 6.53 -1.74 -15.49
CA CYS A 47 6.88 -0.32 -15.62
C CYS A 47 6.39 0.47 -14.40
N GLY A 48 6.90 1.68 -14.22
CA GLY A 48 6.53 2.61 -13.14
C GLY A 48 7.72 3.06 -12.30
N ASP A 49 7.59 4.21 -11.63
CA ASP A 49 8.68 4.86 -10.88
C ASP A 49 8.62 4.63 -9.36
N CYS A 50 7.48 4.10 -8.88
CA CYS A 50 7.26 3.75 -7.49
C CYS A 50 7.59 2.26 -7.27
N TYR A 51 8.86 1.98 -6.99
CA TYR A 51 9.36 0.66 -6.67
C TYR A 51 10.29 0.70 -5.44
N TYR A 52 10.43 -0.45 -4.78
CA TYR A 52 11.31 -0.59 -3.63
C TYR A 52 12.78 -0.30 -3.98
N ARG A 53 13.43 0.56 -3.20
CA ARG A 53 14.87 0.80 -3.26
C ARG A 53 15.52 0.34 -1.96
N SER A 54 16.57 -0.49 -2.08
CA SER A 54 17.32 -0.97 -0.91
C SER A 54 18.05 0.20 -0.24
N SER A 55 18.02 0.22 1.09
CA SER A 55 18.49 1.32 1.93
C SER A 55 18.60 0.85 3.37
N LYS A 56 19.40 1.56 4.19
CA LYS A 56 19.49 1.35 5.64
C LYS A 56 18.57 2.27 6.45
N ARG A 57 17.89 3.21 5.78
CA ARG A 57 16.98 4.18 6.39
C ARG A 57 15.71 3.49 6.89
N ASN A 58 15.07 4.08 7.90
CA ASN A 58 13.72 3.65 8.29
C ASN A 58 12.77 3.86 7.11
N MET A 59 11.70 3.07 7.07
CA MET A 59 10.73 3.09 6.00
C MET A 59 9.37 3.50 6.56
N VAL A 60 8.78 4.55 6.00
CA VAL A 60 7.43 4.98 6.37
C VAL A 60 6.49 4.73 5.20
N MET A 61 5.48 3.92 5.45
CA MET A 61 4.57 3.42 4.41
C MET A 61 3.17 3.97 4.69
N LEU A 62 2.59 4.69 3.74
CA LEU A 62 1.30 5.36 3.87
C LEU A 62 0.34 4.81 2.82
N ALA A 63 -0.63 4.00 3.27
CA ALA A 63 -1.64 3.43 2.37
C ALA A 63 -3.04 3.97 2.67
N GLY A 64 -3.71 4.46 1.63
CA GLY A 64 -5.16 4.66 1.63
C GLY A 64 -5.88 3.52 0.91
N GLY A 65 -6.63 2.71 1.64
CA GLY A 65 -7.44 1.61 1.09
C GLY A 65 -6.61 0.61 0.27
N ASN A 66 -6.84 0.56 -1.05
CA ASN A 66 -6.15 -0.37 -1.95
C ASN A 66 -4.69 0.00 -2.25
N GLY A 67 -4.19 1.17 -1.82
CA GLY A 67 -2.77 1.50 -1.93
C GLY A 67 -1.86 0.46 -1.29
N VAL A 68 -2.39 -0.30 -0.32
CA VAL A 68 -1.72 -1.43 0.32
C VAL A 68 -1.21 -2.49 -0.67
N VAL A 69 -1.88 -2.68 -1.81
CA VAL A 69 -1.53 -3.71 -2.81
C VAL A 69 -0.11 -3.50 -3.32
N ALA A 70 0.27 -2.24 -3.54
CA ALA A 70 1.60 -1.86 -4.01
C ALA A 70 2.64 -1.87 -2.87
N LEU A 71 2.22 -1.46 -1.68
CA LEU A 71 3.14 -1.29 -0.54
C LEU A 71 3.43 -2.59 0.20
N ALA A 72 2.52 -3.56 0.21
CA ALA A 72 2.69 -4.85 0.90
C ALA A 72 3.96 -5.60 0.51
N PRO A 73 4.28 -5.82 -0.80
CA PRO A 73 5.55 -6.46 -1.16
C PRO A 73 6.75 -5.63 -0.69
N MET A 74 6.73 -4.31 -0.88
CA MET A 74 7.82 -3.41 -0.45
C MET A 74 8.09 -3.48 1.05
N ILE A 75 7.02 -3.55 1.86
CA ILE A 75 7.10 -3.74 3.31
C ILE A 75 7.78 -5.06 3.64
N GLU A 76 7.30 -6.17 3.09
CA GLU A 76 7.86 -7.50 3.34
C GLU A 76 9.35 -7.55 2.98
N LYS A 77 9.74 -6.96 1.86
CA LYS A 77 11.13 -6.90 1.41
C LYS A 77 12.00 -6.04 2.32
N GLY A 78 11.53 -4.86 2.73
CA GLY A 78 12.24 -4.01 3.67
C GLY A 78 12.49 -4.70 5.02
N LEU A 79 11.48 -5.40 5.53
CA LEU A 79 11.60 -6.20 6.76
C LEU A 79 12.60 -7.37 6.59
N ALA A 80 12.56 -8.07 5.45
CA ALA A 80 13.52 -9.12 5.14
C ALA A 80 14.97 -8.60 5.06
N GLU A 81 15.17 -7.33 4.72
CA GLU A 81 16.47 -6.64 4.71
C GLU A 81 16.83 -6.02 6.08
N GLY A 82 16.02 -6.24 7.12
CA GLY A 82 16.28 -5.78 8.49
C GLY A 82 15.95 -4.32 8.74
N ARG A 83 15.17 -3.67 7.86
CA ARG A 83 14.75 -2.27 8.02
C ARG A 83 13.63 -2.16 9.05
N LYS A 84 13.62 -1.06 9.81
CA LYS A 84 12.45 -0.67 10.60
C LYS A 84 11.40 -0.05 9.69
N VAL A 85 10.17 -0.54 9.79
CA VAL A 85 9.04 -0.13 8.96
C VAL A 85 7.89 0.35 9.85
N LYS A 86 7.43 1.57 9.62
CA LYS A 86 6.19 2.09 10.21
C LYS A 86 5.12 2.23 9.13
N PHE A 87 4.06 1.44 9.24
CA PHE A 87 2.98 1.37 8.28
C PHE A 87 1.72 2.06 8.81
N LEU A 88 1.38 3.19 8.20
CA LEU A 88 0.17 3.98 8.47
C LEU A 88 -0.91 3.56 7.47
N TYR A 89 -1.91 2.81 7.93
CA TYR A 89 -2.91 2.19 7.05
C TYR A 89 -4.32 2.79 7.26
N SER A 90 -4.76 3.61 6.30
CA SER A 90 -6.04 4.32 6.35
C SER A 90 -7.15 3.57 5.62
N ASN A 91 -8.22 3.21 6.34
CA ASN A 91 -9.38 2.49 5.81
C ASN A 91 -10.71 3.10 6.29
N ARG A 92 -11.82 2.68 5.67
CA ARG A 92 -13.16 3.03 6.16
C ARG A 92 -13.53 2.18 7.36
N SER A 93 -13.42 0.86 7.24
CA SER A 93 -13.61 -0.11 8.32
C SER A 93 -12.71 -1.33 8.10
N THR A 94 -12.59 -2.18 9.10
CA THR A 94 -11.87 -3.46 9.00
C THR A 94 -12.49 -4.42 7.99
N GLU A 95 -13.79 -4.30 7.69
CA GLU A 95 -14.48 -5.10 6.66
C GLU A 95 -13.99 -4.75 5.25
N THR A 96 -13.59 -3.49 5.03
CA THR A 96 -13.06 -3.02 3.74
C THR A 96 -11.55 -3.09 3.64
N ARG A 97 -10.88 -3.44 4.75
CA ARG A 97 -9.43 -3.51 4.86
C ARG A 97 -8.93 -4.79 4.18
N SER A 98 -7.99 -4.63 3.24
CA SER A 98 -7.30 -5.76 2.61
C SER A 98 -5.99 -6.08 3.34
N PHE A 99 -5.43 -7.27 3.14
CA PHE A 99 -4.13 -7.68 3.70
C PHE A 99 -4.04 -7.74 5.25
N GLY A 100 -5.17 -7.75 5.97
CA GLY A 100 -5.17 -7.79 7.44
C GLY A 100 -4.40 -8.98 8.03
N GLN A 101 -4.67 -10.20 7.52
CA GLN A 101 -3.94 -11.39 7.98
C GLN A 101 -2.46 -11.36 7.60
N PHE A 102 -2.15 -10.94 6.38
CA PHE A 102 -0.77 -10.81 5.90
C PHE A 102 0.09 -9.95 6.83
N PHE A 103 -0.41 -8.78 7.26
CA PHE A 103 0.34 -7.93 8.18
C PHE A 103 0.38 -8.46 9.61
N ARG A 104 -0.61 -9.25 10.06
CA ARG A 104 -0.51 -9.97 11.33
C ARG A 104 0.60 -11.01 11.30
N ASP A 105 0.70 -11.76 10.21
CA ASP A 105 1.74 -12.77 10.01
C ASP A 105 3.13 -12.10 9.93
N LEU A 106 3.26 -10.97 9.22
CA LEU A 106 4.49 -10.17 9.21
C LEU A 106 4.85 -9.63 10.59
N LYS A 107 3.87 -9.11 11.34
CA LYS A 107 4.09 -8.60 12.70
C LYS A 107 4.56 -9.71 13.64
N GLN A 108 3.98 -10.90 13.55
CA GLN A 108 4.41 -12.07 14.30
C GLN A 108 5.84 -12.50 13.92
N LYS A 109 6.18 -12.44 12.63
CA LYS A 109 7.50 -12.85 12.11
C LYS A 109 8.62 -11.88 12.44
N TYR A 110 8.37 -10.57 12.34
CA TYR A 110 9.41 -9.54 12.41
C TYR A 110 9.36 -8.69 13.70
N GLY A 111 8.35 -8.88 14.55
CA GLY A 111 8.25 -8.25 15.87
C GLY A 111 8.29 -6.72 15.79
N ASP A 112 9.24 -6.10 16.50
CA ASP A 112 9.36 -4.64 16.61
C ASP A 112 9.93 -3.96 15.36
N GLN A 113 10.39 -4.73 14.36
CA GLN A 113 10.77 -4.13 13.08
C GLN A 113 9.57 -3.58 12.32
N LEU A 114 8.36 -4.10 12.55
CA LEU A 114 7.12 -3.63 11.91
C LEU A 114 6.21 -2.98 12.96
N GLU A 115 5.89 -1.71 12.81
CA GLU A 115 4.80 -1.06 13.53
C GLU A 115 3.64 -0.80 12.56
N VAL A 116 2.43 -1.28 12.87
CA VAL A 116 1.24 -1.01 12.06
C VAL A 116 0.28 -0.11 12.84
N VAL A 117 -0.12 1.01 12.24
CA VAL A 117 -1.07 1.94 12.83
C VAL A 117 -2.22 2.14 11.86
N GLU A 118 -3.40 1.65 12.22
CA GLU A 118 -4.60 1.73 11.40
C GLU A 118 -5.43 2.97 11.72
N TYR A 119 -5.90 3.68 10.70
CA TYR A 119 -6.83 4.81 10.83
C TYR A 119 -8.17 4.43 10.22
N LEU A 120 -9.19 4.31 11.06
CA LEU A 120 -10.53 3.83 10.68
C LEU A 120 -11.56 4.96 10.75
N SER A 121 -11.98 5.44 9.58
CA SER A 121 -12.88 6.61 9.45
C SER A 121 -14.36 6.30 9.71
N ARG A 122 -14.80 5.03 9.70
CA ARG A 122 -16.19 4.61 9.93
C ARG A 122 -16.27 3.45 10.92
N ARG A 123 -17.36 3.38 11.68
CA ARG A 123 -17.57 2.39 12.76
C ARG A 123 -18.47 1.24 12.30
N ARG A 124 -18.00 0.00 12.40
CA ARG A 124 -18.84 -1.23 12.38
C ARG A 124 -18.28 -2.33 13.28
N VAL A 125 -17.10 -2.85 12.96
CA VAL A 125 -16.38 -3.89 13.72
C VAL A 125 -14.92 -3.47 13.85
N ILE A 126 -14.24 -3.84 14.94
CA ILE A 126 -12.81 -3.54 15.15
C ILE A 126 -12.06 -4.84 15.42
N ASP A 127 -11.11 -5.13 14.54
CA ASP A 127 -10.15 -6.25 14.56
C ASP A 127 -8.80 -5.66 14.10
N PRO A 128 -8.07 -4.99 15.00
CA PRO A 128 -6.87 -4.27 14.63
C PRO A 128 -5.71 -5.25 14.37
N ILE A 129 -4.76 -4.85 13.52
CA ILE A 129 -3.52 -5.59 13.27
C ILE A 129 -2.58 -5.43 14.47
N ASP A 130 -2.44 -4.19 14.94
CA ASP A 130 -1.50 -3.78 15.99
C ASP A 130 -2.08 -2.56 16.73
N LYS A 131 -1.76 -1.33 16.29
CA LYS A 131 -2.32 -0.10 16.82
C LYS A 131 -3.42 0.45 15.93
N TYR A 132 -4.37 1.18 16.50
CA TYR A 132 -5.44 1.81 15.71
C TYR A 132 -5.98 3.11 16.31
N TYR A 133 -6.52 3.95 15.44
CA TYR A 133 -7.28 5.15 15.75
C TYR A 133 -8.66 5.11 15.07
N ARG A 134 -9.68 5.57 15.79
CA ARG A 134 -11.07 5.64 15.29
C ARG A 134 -11.39 6.99 14.64
N ARG A 135 -10.47 7.45 13.79
CA ARG A 135 -10.56 8.69 13.02
C ARG A 135 -9.74 8.54 11.75
N SER A 136 -9.92 9.48 10.83
CA SER A 136 -8.99 9.65 9.72
C SER A 136 -7.60 10.06 10.23
N LEU A 137 -6.57 9.68 9.48
CA LEU A 137 -5.22 10.22 9.64
C LEU A 137 -5.25 11.73 9.43
N THR A 138 -4.54 12.47 10.28
CA THR A 138 -4.32 13.92 10.14
C THR A 138 -2.84 14.19 9.92
N VAL A 139 -2.48 15.41 9.54
CA VAL A 139 -1.09 15.75 9.23
C VAL A 139 -0.19 15.72 10.47
N GLU A 140 -0.74 15.99 11.66
CA GLU A 140 -0.02 15.92 12.93
C GLU A 140 0.43 14.49 13.27
N ASP A 141 -0.28 13.47 12.78
CA ASP A 141 0.18 12.08 12.90
C ASP A 141 1.51 11.82 12.20
N LEU A 142 1.91 12.70 11.27
CA LEU A 142 3.10 12.59 10.45
C LEU A 142 4.29 13.36 11.02
N ASP A 143 4.14 13.99 12.19
CA ASP A 143 5.17 14.84 12.79
C ASP A 143 6.47 14.11 13.12
N PHE A 144 6.41 12.79 13.26
CA PHE A 144 7.57 11.95 13.51
C PHE A 144 8.42 11.69 12.26
N ILE A 145 7.89 11.96 11.05
CA ILE A 145 8.59 11.69 9.79
C ILE A 145 9.65 12.76 9.55
N VAL A 146 10.86 12.31 9.22
CA VAL A 146 12.05 13.17 9.01
C VAL A 146 12.62 12.99 7.60
N PRO A 147 13.43 13.93 7.07
CA PRO A 147 13.99 13.87 5.72
C PRO A 147 14.86 12.62 5.44
N GLU A 148 15.35 11.96 6.48
CA GLU A 148 16.14 10.74 6.40
C GLU A 148 15.30 9.47 6.24
N ASP A 149 13.97 9.54 6.40
CA ASP A 149 13.08 8.40 6.18
C ASP A 149 12.84 8.17 4.69
N ASP A 150 12.78 6.90 4.27
CA ASP A 150 12.27 6.56 2.94
C ASP A 150 10.74 6.44 3.03
N VAL A 151 10.04 7.42 2.44
CA VAL A 151 8.57 7.51 2.53
C VAL A 151 7.92 7.05 1.23
N TYR A 152 6.97 6.10 1.34
CA TYR A 152 6.15 5.62 0.23
C TYR A 152 4.67 5.91 0.51
N LEU A 153 3.99 6.52 -0.46
CA LEU A 153 2.61 7.00 -0.31
C LEU A 153 1.75 6.56 -1.49
N ILE A 154 0.72 5.76 -1.23
CA ILE A 154 -0.25 5.34 -2.26
C ILE A 154 -1.66 5.32 -1.68
N GLY A 155 -2.61 5.96 -2.35
CA GLY A 155 -4.00 6.05 -1.90
C GLY A 155 -4.87 6.91 -2.80
N PRO A 156 -6.05 7.36 -2.31
CA PRO A 156 -6.89 8.32 -3.03
C PRO A 156 -6.16 9.66 -3.28
N ARG A 157 -6.44 10.33 -4.41
CA ARG A 157 -5.77 11.59 -4.81
C ARG A 157 -5.74 12.65 -3.71
N THR A 158 -6.89 12.94 -3.10
CA THR A 158 -6.99 13.96 -2.04
C THR A 158 -6.22 13.58 -0.78
N TYR A 159 -6.21 12.29 -0.43
CA TYR A 159 -5.40 11.75 0.66
C TYR A 159 -3.91 11.94 0.38
N MET A 160 -3.46 11.57 -0.82
CA MET A 160 -2.05 11.67 -1.18
C MET A 160 -1.60 13.13 -1.26
N LYS A 161 -2.38 14.01 -1.89
CA LYS A 161 -2.06 15.43 -2.01
C LYS A 161 -1.89 16.10 -0.64
N MET A 162 -2.81 15.84 0.29
CA MET A 162 -2.72 16.37 1.66
C MET A 162 -1.41 15.97 2.34
N ILE A 163 -1.02 14.70 2.22
CA ILE A 163 0.19 14.17 2.87
C ILE A 163 1.46 14.66 2.16
N GLU A 164 1.46 14.64 0.83
CA GLU A 164 2.58 15.10 0.01
C GLU A 164 2.87 16.58 0.26
N ASP A 165 1.85 17.45 0.22
CA ASP A 165 2.01 18.89 0.47
C ASP A 165 2.58 19.13 1.88
N TYR A 166 2.09 18.41 2.89
CA TYR A 166 2.58 18.51 4.26
C TYR A 166 4.04 18.09 4.43
N LEU A 167 4.40 16.93 3.89
CA LEU A 167 5.74 16.36 4.01
C LEU A 167 6.77 17.14 3.19
N LYS A 168 6.40 17.62 1.99
CA LYS A 168 7.26 18.51 1.19
C LYS A 168 7.54 19.83 1.91
N GLY A 169 6.55 20.41 2.59
CA GLY A 169 6.74 21.60 3.42
C GLY A 169 7.78 21.42 4.54
N ARG A 170 8.09 20.16 4.89
CA ARG A 170 9.08 19.77 5.91
C ARG A 170 10.39 19.24 5.32
N GLY A 171 10.57 19.33 4.00
CA GLY A 171 11.77 18.83 3.31
C GLY A 171 11.86 17.31 3.19
N VAL A 172 10.74 16.60 3.39
CA VAL A 172 10.69 15.13 3.27
C VAL A 172 10.36 14.76 1.82
N ASN A 173 11.18 13.89 1.23
CA ASN A 173 10.93 13.34 -0.10
C ASN A 173 9.94 12.16 -0.01
N VAL A 174 8.95 12.16 -0.89
CA VAL A 174 7.91 11.12 -0.93
C VAL A 174 7.94 10.41 -2.28
N THR A 175 8.07 9.09 -2.26
CA THR A 175 7.87 8.24 -3.44
C THR A 175 6.40 7.86 -3.50
N LEU A 176 5.72 8.15 -4.61
CA LEU A 176 4.28 7.91 -4.77
C LEU A 176 3.93 7.50 -6.19
N ASP A 177 2.73 6.95 -6.34
CA ASP A 177 2.12 6.70 -7.65
C ASP A 177 0.60 6.88 -7.57
N TYR A 178 0.00 7.25 -8.70
CA TYR A 178 -1.42 7.51 -8.82
C TYR A 178 -2.11 6.39 -9.60
N PHE A 179 -3.16 5.81 -9.00
CA PHE A 179 -4.03 4.91 -9.75
C PHE A 179 -5.01 5.67 -10.62
N GLY A 180 -4.99 5.39 -11.93
CA GLY A 180 -5.87 6.01 -12.92
C GLY A 180 -5.20 7.18 -13.66
N PRO A 181 -5.85 7.70 -14.71
CA PRO A 181 -5.24 8.71 -15.58
C PRO A 181 -4.74 9.91 -14.77
N GLN A 182 -3.53 10.37 -15.06
CA GLN A 182 -3.06 11.68 -14.64
C GLN A 182 -4.02 12.70 -15.28
N GLU A 183 -4.77 13.44 -14.45
CA GLU A 183 -5.52 14.58 -14.97
C GLU A 183 -4.49 15.59 -15.50
N VAL A 184 -4.67 15.98 -16.76
CA VAL A 184 -3.89 17.02 -17.44
C VAL A 184 -4.31 18.38 -16.90
#